data_AF-A0A8H5K2X2-F1
#
_entry.id   AF-A0A8H5K2X2-F1
#
_cell.length_a   1.000
_cell.length_b   1.000
_cell.length_c   1.000
_cell.angle_alpha   90.00
_cell.angle_beta   90.00
_cell.angle_gamma   90.00
#
_symmetry.space_group_name_H-M   'P 1'
#
loop_
_entity.id
_entity.type
_entity.pdbx_description
1 polymer ?
#
loop_
_entity_poly.entity_id
_entity_poly.type
_entity_poly.pdbx_seq_one_letter_code
_entity_poly.pdbx_strand_id
1 'polypeptide(L)'
;MSVFKDHFSTNQSCKDDEGHIDLCPSDSSLIVSILSGGAVVGALVAAPSGDSIGRRKTLLAAVTTFCVGAIFQICARATPMLLVGRLLAGVAVGAISVLVPLYQSETAPKWIRGTIICMYQFSITVGILTATTINVGTSNIDSDAAYRIPLGLQLVPGLILASGILYLPETPRFLVKKGRLAEAGMSLSRFRRLDMTHPALVDELQEIIANHQYELTLGHDTYKALFARNSSLGRRTMTGCGLQMLQQLTGINFVMYYGTTFFSNAGVNKPFLTNLAMIIINCVCTVPGLIVIESWGRRKLLMAGALGMGISQMLIAAVYSATEDKMQKSHGGAANMVLVVFCALNVFFYASSWGPVAWVVTSEIFPLKVRAKAMSVSTTANWLLNFGVAYAPPYILGRGANAFGLKIFFIWGSCCLLSIAFVWLMVYETSKMTLEQIDEMYERVRHAWESPGFNPTWSFQQMQNTGWDADAQPEQQAGDAHSVSNANSTDDEGHETATIRPDNSHGSTAPMANLDFSY
;
A
#
# COMPACT_ATOMS: atom_id res chain seq x y z
N MET A 1 22.63 3.12 -24.46
CA MET A 1 23.03 2.73 -23.06
C MET A 1 24.51 2.37 -22.92
N SER A 2 25.27 2.15 -24.00
CA SER A 2 26.72 1.87 -23.97
C SER A 2 27.51 2.90 -23.16
N VAL A 3 27.25 4.19 -23.37
CA VAL A 3 27.92 5.31 -22.66
C VAL A 3 27.78 5.24 -21.14
N PHE A 4 26.66 4.74 -20.62
CA PHE A 4 26.48 4.56 -19.17
C PHE A 4 27.39 3.44 -18.64
N LYS A 5 27.50 2.33 -19.38
CA LYS A 5 28.37 1.20 -19.01
C LYS A 5 29.85 1.61 -19.07
N ASP A 6 30.22 2.46 -20.03
CA ASP A 6 31.58 2.99 -20.16
C ASP A 6 31.99 3.91 -19.00
N HIS A 7 31.06 4.74 -18.50
CA HIS A 7 31.34 5.66 -17.39
C HIS A 7 31.25 5.04 -16.00
N PHE A 8 30.47 3.96 -15.81
CA PHE A 8 30.14 3.43 -14.48
C PHE A 8 30.58 1.99 -14.24
N SER A 9 31.18 1.31 -15.21
CA SER A 9 31.83 0.01 -14.96
C SER A 9 33.13 0.22 -14.19
N THR A 10 33.19 -0.32 -12.96
CA THR A 10 34.36 -0.16 -12.08
C THR A 10 35.52 -1.07 -12.51
N ASN A 11 35.21 -2.12 -13.30
CA ASN A 11 36.14 -3.09 -13.85
C ASN A 11 35.73 -3.41 -15.30
N GLN A 12 36.53 -2.96 -16.28
CA GLN A 12 36.32 -3.22 -17.73
C GLN A 12 36.46 -4.71 -18.13
N SER A 13 36.57 -5.61 -17.15
CA SER A 13 36.71 -7.05 -17.30
C SER A 13 35.37 -7.79 -17.46
N CYS A 14 34.24 -7.17 -17.09
CA CYS A 14 32.91 -7.72 -17.35
C CYS A 14 32.48 -7.34 -18.77
N LYS A 15 32.28 -8.36 -19.63
CA LYS A 15 31.83 -8.18 -21.02
C LYS A 15 30.55 -8.99 -21.28
N ASP A 16 29.68 -8.48 -22.16
CA ASP A 16 28.53 -9.24 -22.65
C ASP A 16 28.96 -10.37 -23.62
N ASP A 17 28.02 -11.18 -24.10
CA ASP A 17 28.30 -12.33 -24.99
C ASP A 17 28.82 -11.88 -26.37
N GLU A 18 28.72 -10.58 -26.68
CA GLU A 18 29.20 -9.93 -27.90
C GLU A 18 30.56 -9.22 -27.70
N GLY A 19 31.09 -9.22 -26.47
CA GLY A 19 32.39 -8.65 -26.12
C GLY A 19 32.37 -7.15 -25.74
N HIS A 20 31.20 -6.53 -25.61
CA HIS A 20 31.07 -5.14 -25.16
C HIS A 20 31.20 -5.03 -23.64
N ILE A 21 31.70 -3.90 -23.14
CA ILE A 21 31.82 -3.63 -21.69
C ILE A 21 30.41 -3.65 -21.07
N ASP A 22 30.22 -4.50 -20.05
CA ASP A 22 28.99 -4.59 -19.28
C ASP A 22 29.23 -4.31 -17.80
N LEU A 23 28.16 -3.92 -17.10
CA LEU A 23 28.24 -3.69 -15.67
C LEU A 23 28.36 -5.04 -14.96
N CYS A 24 29.40 -5.19 -14.13
CA CYS A 24 29.52 -6.37 -13.28
C CYS A 24 28.27 -6.53 -12.40
N PRO A 25 27.84 -7.77 -12.09
CA PRO A 25 26.67 -8.01 -11.24
C PRO A 25 26.75 -7.29 -9.89
N SER A 26 27.94 -7.18 -9.30
CA SER A 26 28.19 -6.42 -8.07
C SER A 26 27.82 -4.94 -8.19
N ASP A 27 28.21 -4.32 -9.30
CA ASP A 27 28.04 -2.88 -9.51
C ASP A 27 26.57 -2.57 -9.82
N SER A 28 25.94 -3.39 -10.67
CA SER A 28 24.51 -3.29 -10.97
C SER A 28 23.65 -3.51 -9.73
N SER A 29 23.90 -4.58 -8.97
CA SER A 29 23.17 -4.86 -7.72
C SER A 29 23.35 -3.74 -6.70
N LEU A 30 24.57 -3.20 -6.54
CA LEU A 30 24.83 -2.10 -5.62
C LEU A 30 24.14 -0.81 -6.05
N ILE A 31 24.25 -0.42 -7.32
CA ILE A 31 23.60 0.78 -7.87
C ILE A 31 22.09 0.71 -7.66
N VAL A 32 21.45 -0.43 -7.93
CA VAL A 32 20.00 -0.57 -7.77
C VAL A 32 19.61 -0.58 -6.28
N SER A 33 20.26 -1.41 -5.46
CA SER A 33 19.86 -1.66 -4.07
C SER A 33 20.21 -0.52 -3.10
N ILE A 34 21.25 0.29 -3.35
CA ILE A 34 21.66 1.35 -2.41
C ILE A 34 20.55 2.38 -2.13
N LEU A 35 19.64 2.59 -3.09
CA LEU A 35 18.46 3.43 -2.92
C LEU A 35 17.53 2.86 -1.84
N SER A 36 17.26 1.55 -1.87
CA SER A 36 16.46 0.86 -0.86
C SER A 36 17.15 0.87 0.51
N GLY A 37 18.49 0.76 0.52
CA GLY A 37 19.30 0.91 1.74
C GLY A 37 19.16 2.32 2.36
N GLY A 38 19.18 3.36 1.53
CA GLY A 38 18.87 4.73 1.97
C GLY A 38 17.44 4.85 2.49
N ALA A 39 16.47 4.19 1.84
CA ALA A 39 15.07 4.24 2.23
C ALA A 39 14.79 3.60 3.59
N VAL A 40 15.54 2.55 3.98
CA VAL A 40 15.52 2.01 5.35
C VAL A 40 15.87 3.09 6.38
N VAL A 41 16.96 3.83 6.14
CA VAL A 41 17.40 4.92 7.04
C VAL A 41 16.36 6.05 7.05
N GLY A 42 15.87 6.43 5.88
CA GLY A 42 14.83 7.45 5.73
C GLY A 42 13.54 7.12 6.48
N ALA A 43 13.06 5.88 6.37
CA ALA A 43 11.85 5.42 7.04
C ALA A 43 11.99 5.46 8.57
N LEU A 44 13.15 5.09 9.12
CA LEU A 44 13.43 5.15 10.56
C LEU A 44 13.47 6.59 11.09
N VAL A 45 14.08 7.51 10.35
CA VAL A 45 14.21 8.92 10.74
C VAL A 45 12.89 9.70 10.56
N ALA A 46 11.99 9.21 9.72
CA ALA A 46 10.72 9.90 9.40
C ALA A 46 9.80 10.10 10.61
N ALA A 47 9.61 9.06 11.43
CA ALA A 47 8.74 9.14 12.60
C ALA A 47 9.19 10.18 13.65
N PRO A 48 10.44 10.16 14.16
CA PRO A 48 10.87 11.14 15.15
C PRO A 48 10.90 12.55 14.58
N SER A 49 11.24 12.72 13.30
CA SER A 49 11.23 14.02 12.64
C SER A 49 9.82 14.55 12.45
N GLY A 50 8.88 13.71 11.98
CA GLY A 50 7.48 14.06 11.78
C GLY A 50 6.72 14.39 13.07
N ASP A 51 7.10 13.75 14.19
CA ASP A 51 6.53 14.05 15.52
C ASP A 51 7.15 15.28 16.20
N SER A 52 8.42 15.60 15.90
CA SER A 52 9.10 16.74 16.50
C SER A 52 8.84 18.05 15.74
N ILE A 53 9.09 18.05 14.43
CA ILE A 53 9.11 19.26 13.57
C ILE A 53 7.75 19.48 12.89
N GLY A 54 6.98 18.40 12.65
CA GLY A 54 5.70 18.42 11.93
C GLY A 54 5.73 17.60 10.65
N ARG A 55 4.58 17.12 10.18
CA ARG A 55 4.49 16.25 9.00
C ARG A 55 4.86 17.06 7.75
N ARG A 56 4.29 18.24 7.58
CA ARG A 56 4.51 19.13 6.42
C ARG A 56 5.98 19.55 6.29
N LYS A 57 6.58 20.05 7.37
CA LYS A 57 7.98 20.52 7.35
C LYS A 57 8.97 19.38 7.11
N THR A 58 8.73 18.21 7.72
CA THR A 58 9.56 17.03 7.50
C THR A 58 9.45 16.55 6.04
N LEU A 59 8.25 16.59 5.45
CA LEU A 59 8.06 16.23 4.05
C LEU A 59 8.81 17.20 3.11
N LEU A 60 8.79 18.51 3.40
CA LEU A 60 9.57 19.49 2.64
C LEU A 60 11.09 19.24 2.71
N ALA A 61 11.61 18.89 3.90
CA ALA A 61 13.02 18.54 4.07
C ALA A 61 13.38 17.24 3.31
N ALA A 62 12.50 16.24 3.32
CA ALA A 62 12.69 15.01 2.56
C ALA A 62 12.74 15.28 1.05
N VAL A 63 11.79 16.06 0.51
CA VAL A 63 11.77 16.41 -0.92
C VAL A 63 12.98 17.24 -1.32
N THR A 64 13.43 18.16 -0.46
CA THR A 64 14.66 18.91 -0.71
C THR A 64 15.88 17.97 -0.79
N THR A 65 15.95 16.99 0.12
CA THR A 65 17.00 15.96 0.11
C THR A 65 16.92 15.09 -1.16
N PHE A 66 15.72 14.77 -1.64
CA PHE A 66 15.51 14.07 -2.91
C PHE A 66 16.06 14.88 -4.09
N CYS A 67 15.75 16.18 -4.16
CA CYS A 67 16.25 17.06 -5.23
C CYS A 67 17.78 17.16 -5.21
N VAL A 68 18.40 17.28 -4.03
CA VAL A 68 19.87 17.24 -3.90
C VAL A 68 20.41 15.89 -4.40
N GLY A 69 19.85 14.77 -3.96
CA GLY A 69 20.25 13.44 -4.42
C GLY A 69 20.13 13.27 -5.94
N ALA A 70 19.07 13.80 -6.54
CA ALA A 70 18.88 13.81 -7.98
C ALA A 70 19.93 14.66 -8.71
N ILE A 71 20.28 15.85 -8.21
CA ILE A 71 21.35 16.70 -8.76
C ILE A 71 22.70 15.96 -8.75
N PHE A 72 23.03 15.27 -7.64
CA PHE A 72 24.23 14.45 -7.57
C PHE A 72 24.25 13.33 -8.63
N GLN A 73 23.10 12.69 -8.89
CA GLN A 73 22.99 11.66 -9.92
C GLN A 73 23.17 12.22 -11.35
N ILE A 74 22.65 13.43 -11.63
CA ILE A 74 22.79 14.08 -12.94
C ILE A 74 24.25 14.50 -13.19
N CYS A 75 24.91 15.04 -12.17
CA CYS A 75 26.29 15.51 -12.24
C CYS A 75 27.33 14.38 -12.11
N ALA A 76 26.89 13.14 -11.86
CA ALA A 76 27.79 12.01 -11.65
C ALA A 76 28.60 11.70 -12.91
N ARG A 77 29.93 11.79 -12.78
CA ARG A 77 30.93 11.32 -13.76
C ARG A 77 31.70 10.08 -13.28
N ALA A 78 31.39 9.60 -12.08
CA ALA A 78 32.01 8.44 -11.47
C ALA A 78 30.99 7.70 -10.58
N THR A 79 31.15 6.39 -10.46
CA THR A 79 30.26 5.50 -9.69
C THR A 79 30.03 5.95 -8.24
N PRO A 80 31.05 6.38 -7.46
CA PRO A 80 30.82 6.82 -6.08
C PRO A 80 29.84 8.00 -5.95
N MET A 81 29.93 8.99 -6.86
CA MET A 81 29.04 10.15 -6.84
C MET A 81 27.59 9.75 -7.17
N LEU A 82 27.42 8.81 -8.10
CA LEU A 82 26.11 8.23 -8.41
C LEU A 82 25.53 7.50 -7.19
N LEU A 83 26.34 6.68 -6.50
CA LEU A 83 25.92 5.95 -5.30
C LEU A 83 25.50 6.89 -4.17
N VAL A 84 26.26 7.95 -3.91
CA VAL A 84 25.90 8.98 -2.91
C VAL A 84 24.58 9.66 -3.27
N GLY A 85 24.41 10.06 -4.54
CA GLY A 85 23.16 10.66 -5.01
C GLY A 85 21.95 9.72 -4.85
N ARG A 86 22.14 8.42 -5.12
CA ARG A 86 21.10 7.40 -4.95
C ARG A 86 20.79 7.10 -3.49
N LEU A 87 21.80 7.11 -2.62
CA LEU A 87 21.60 6.96 -1.17
C LEU A 87 20.76 8.12 -0.61
N LEU A 88 21.11 9.37 -0.97
CA LEU A 88 20.35 10.55 -0.55
C LEU A 88 18.91 10.55 -1.07
N ALA A 89 18.72 10.19 -2.35
CA ALA A 89 17.38 10.01 -2.92
C ALA A 89 16.62 8.90 -2.18
N GLY A 90 17.29 7.80 -1.82
CA GLY A 90 16.74 6.73 -0.99
C GLY A 90 16.26 7.21 0.37
N VAL A 91 17.09 7.94 1.11
CA VAL A 91 16.72 8.53 2.41
C VAL A 91 15.46 9.38 2.30
N ALA A 92 15.36 10.19 1.25
CA ALA A 92 14.17 10.98 0.99
C ALA A 92 12.94 10.11 0.68
N VAL A 93 13.06 9.14 -0.23
CA VAL A 93 11.97 8.22 -0.61
C VAL A 93 11.45 7.44 0.59
N GLY A 94 12.35 6.92 1.43
CA GLY A 94 11.99 6.24 2.68
C GLY A 94 11.17 7.14 3.60
N ALA A 95 11.59 8.40 3.79
CA ALA A 95 10.85 9.34 4.62
C ALA A 95 9.49 9.72 4.02
N ILE A 96 9.42 9.97 2.71
CA ILE A 96 8.18 10.27 1.98
C ILE A 96 7.19 9.10 2.11
N SER A 97 7.66 7.86 2.00
CA SER A 97 6.81 6.65 2.10
C SER A 97 6.18 6.41 3.47
N VAL A 98 6.72 7.02 4.54
CA VAL A 98 6.09 7.06 5.87
C VAL A 98 5.18 8.27 5.99
N LEU A 99 5.66 9.45 5.59
CA LEU A 99 4.99 10.72 5.88
C LEU A 99 3.77 10.97 5.01
N VAL A 100 3.77 10.58 3.73
CA VAL A 100 2.65 10.84 2.81
C VAL A 100 1.39 10.06 3.23
N PRO A 101 1.44 8.73 3.42
CA PRO A 101 0.25 8.00 3.87
C PRO A 101 -0.19 8.43 5.27
N LEU A 102 0.77 8.79 6.16
CA LEU A 102 0.45 9.31 7.48
C LEU A 102 -0.33 10.63 7.39
N TYR A 103 0.18 11.59 6.61
CA TYR A 103 -0.46 12.87 6.37
C TYR A 103 -1.84 12.70 5.74
N GLN A 104 -1.96 11.83 4.73
CA GLN A 104 -3.25 11.49 4.11
C GLN A 104 -4.23 10.89 5.12
N SER A 105 -3.79 9.94 5.95
CA SER A 105 -4.63 9.30 6.97
C SER A 105 -5.11 10.26 8.07
N GLU A 106 -4.32 11.30 8.39
CA GLU A 106 -4.63 12.30 9.42
C GLU A 106 -5.54 13.44 8.91
N THR A 107 -5.63 13.64 7.59
CA THR A 107 -6.35 14.76 6.97
C THR A 107 -7.60 14.32 6.20
N ALA A 108 -7.60 13.08 5.70
CA ALA A 108 -8.69 12.54 4.91
C ALA A 108 -9.99 12.42 5.73
N PRO A 109 -11.16 12.66 5.12
CA PRO A 109 -12.44 12.34 5.74
C PRO A 109 -12.58 10.82 5.92
N LYS A 110 -13.30 10.41 6.97
CA LYS A 110 -13.45 9.00 7.37
C LYS A 110 -13.94 8.11 6.23
N TRP A 111 -14.86 8.58 5.38
CA TRP A 111 -15.53 7.79 4.33
C TRP A 111 -14.74 7.60 3.02
N ILE A 112 -13.75 8.45 2.72
CA ILE A 112 -12.89 8.32 1.52
C ILE A 112 -11.41 8.11 1.88
N ARG A 113 -11.10 7.88 3.16
CA ARG A 113 -9.73 7.74 3.65
C ARG A 113 -8.95 6.66 2.91
N GLY A 114 -9.54 5.47 2.75
CA GLY A 114 -8.92 4.36 2.03
C GLY A 114 -8.57 4.74 0.60
N THR A 115 -9.52 5.32 -0.15
CA THR A 115 -9.30 5.82 -1.51
C THR A 115 -8.19 6.86 -1.60
N ILE A 116 -8.14 7.85 -0.70
CA ILE A 116 -7.09 8.90 -0.69
C ILE A 116 -5.71 8.27 -0.47
N ILE A 117 -5.60 7.30 0.45
CA ILE A 117 -4.34 6.60 0.71
C ILE A 117 -3.96 5.73 -0.49
N CYS A 118 -4.90 5.04 -1.12
CA CYS A 118 -4.61 4.27 -2.33
C CYS A 118 -4.12 5.15 -3.50
N MET A 119 -4.52 6.43 -3.58
CA MET A 119 -3.98 7.36 -4.59
C MET A 119 -2.47 7.56 -4.47
N TYR A 120 -1.88 7.31 -3.29
CA TYR A 120 -0.44 7.22 -3.14
C TYR A 120 0.15 6.13 -4.03
N GLN A 121 -0.41 4.91 -3.99
CA GLN A 121 0.05 3.80 -4.84
C GLN A 121 -0.20 4.07 -6.31
N PHE A 122 -1.35 4.65 -6.67
CA PHE A 122 -1.63 5.03 -8.05
C PHE A 122 -0.62 6.03 -8.59
N SER A 123 -0.22 7.01 -7.78
CA SER A 123 0.83 7.98 -8.13
C SER A 123 2.19 7.30 -8.36
N ILE A 124 2.53 6.26 -7.58
CA ILE A 124 3.73 5.45 -7.80
C ILE A 124 3.65 4.76 -9.17
N THR A 125 2.52 4.13 -9.51
CA THR A 125 2.39 3.41 -10.79
C THR A 125 2.44 4.35 -12.00
N VAL A 126 1.85 5.54 -11.89
CA VAL A 126 1.96 6.60 -12.90
C VAL A 126 3.43 7.03 -13.04
N GLY A 127 4.14 7.23 -11.94
CA GLY A 127 5.56 7.57 -11.95
C GLY A 127 6.42 6.51 -12.65
N ILE A 128 6.18 5.22 -12.38
CA ILE A 128 6.88 4.10 -13.05
C ILE A 128 6.60 4.10 -14.56
N LEU A 129 5.34 4.31 -14.97
CA LEU A 129 4.95 4.39 -16.38
C LEU A 129 5.61 5.57 -17.10
N THR A 130 5.58 6.76 -16.50
CA THR A 130 6.23 7.95 -17.04
C THR A 130 7.74 7.75 -17.16
N ALA A 131 8.40 7.25 -16.11
CA ALA A 131 9.84 6.98 -16.13
C ALA A 131 10.22 5.96 -17.22
N THR A 132 9.44 4.90 -17.38
CA THR A 132 9.69 3.88 -18.41
C THR A 132 9.50 4.43 -19.80
N THR A 133 8.46 5.23 -20.02
CA THR A 133 8.20 5.87 -21.33
C THR A 133 9.34 6.83 -21.70
N ILE A 134 9.83 7.60 -20.74
CA ILE A 134 11.00 8.48 -20.93
C ILE A 134 12.26 7.66 -21.23
N ASN A 135 12.51 6.58 -20.49
CA ASN A 135 13.66 5.71 -20.72
C ASN A 135 13.64 5.07 -22.12
N VAL A 136 12.46 4.66 -22.60
CA VAL A 136 12.29 4.15 -23.98
C VAL A 136 12.49 5.27 -25.01
N GLY A 137 12.00 6.48 -24.75
CA GLY A 137 12.18 7.62 -25.67
C GLY A 137 13.63 8.10 -25.75
N THR A 138 14.41 7.90 -24.70
CA THR A 138 15.82 8.32 -24.61
C THR A 138 16.82 7.21 -24.94
N SER A 139 16.36 5.97 -25.15
CA SER A 139 17.24 4.81 -25.37
C SER A 139 18.09 4.87 -26.63
N ASN A 140 17.58 5.56 -27.67
CA ASN A 140 18.22 5.69 -28.99
C ASN A 140 19.19 6.88 -29.08
N ILE A 141 19.47 7.54 -27.96
CA ILE A 141 20.42 8.65 -27.90
C ILE A 141 21.82 8.07 -27.64
N ASP A 142 22.79 8.36 -28.50
CA ASP A 142 24.16 7.84 -28.41
C ASP A 142 25.10 8.70 -27.53
N SER A 143 24.54 9.59 -26.72
CA SER A 143 25.27 10.54 -25.86
C SER A 143 24.94 10.35 -24.37
N ASP A 144 25.71 10.98 -23.49
CA ASP A 144 25.45 11.10 -22.04
C ASP A 144 24.01 11.52 -21.71
N ALA A 145 23.39 12.26 -22.63
CA ALA A 145 21.99 12.68 -22.55
C ALA A 145 21.02 11.50 -22.34
N ALA A 146 21.34 10.29 -22.83
CA ALA A 146 20.47 9.11 -22.74
C ALA A 146 20.11 8.74 -21.29
N TYR A 147 21.06 8.86 -20.35
CA TYR A 147 20.82 8.53 -18.94
C TYR A 147 20.62 9.78 -18.07
N ARG A 148 21.21 10.93 -18.46
CA ARG A 148 21.07 12.18 -17.69
C ARG A 148 19.68 12.80 -17.83
N ILE A 149 19.02 12.69 -19.00
CA ILE A 149 17.67 13.22 -19.19
C ILE A 149 16.66 12.53 -18.26
N PRO A 150 16.55 11.19 -18.22
CA PRO A 150 15.66 10.51 -17.27
C PRO A 150 15.96 10.84 -15.81
N LEU A 151 17.25 10.86 -15.43
CA LEU A 151 17.67 11.22 -14.07
C LEU A 151 17.40 12.70 -13.74
N GLY A 152 17.39 13.58 -14.74
CA GLY A 152 17.05 15.00 -14.59
C GLY A 152 15.55 15.24 -14.46
N LEU A 153 14.75 14.52 -15.25
CA LEU A 153 13.29 14.69 -15.27
C LEU A 153 12.63 14.32 -13.94
N GLN A 154 13.25 13.49 -13.10
CA GLN A 154 12.73 13.20 -11.76
C GLN A 154 12.70 14.45 -10.83
N LEU A 155 13.45 15.51 -11.15
CA LEU A 155 13.37 16.79 -10.42
C LEU A 155 12.01 17.47 -10.61
N VAL A 156 11.36 17.28 -11.76
CA VAL A 156 10.07 17.91 -12.07
C VAL A 156 8.98 17.51 -11.07
N PRO A 157 8.65 16.22 -10.86
CA PRO A 157 7.69 15.83 -9.83
C PRO A 157 8.15 16.19 -8.41
N GLY A 158 9.46 16.19 -8.14
CA GLY A 158 10.01 16.66 -6.86
C GLY A 158 9.70 18.13 -6.59
N LEU A 159 9.89 19.01 -7.57
CA LEU A 159 9.55 20.43 -7.48
C LEU A 159 8.05 20.68 -7.39
N ILE A 160 7.24 19.90 -8.12
CA ILE A 160 5.78 19.96 -8.01
C ILE A 160 5.36 19.62 -6.57
N LEU A 161 5.89 18.54 -6.00
CA LEU A 161 5.58 18.17 -4.62
C LEU A 161 6.08 19.22 -3.62
N ALA A 162 7.30 19.74 -3.78
CA ALA A 162 7.84 20.80 -2.94
C ALA A 162 6.94 22.05 -2.94
N SER A 163 6.54 22.51 -4.13
CA SER A 163 5.64 23.66 -4.29
C SER A 163 4.26 23.39 -3.69
N GLY A 164 3.68 22.20 -3.89
CA GLY A 164 2.41 21.81 -3.29
C GLY A 164 2.44 21.83 -1.75
N ILE A 165 3.53 21.36 -1.14
CA ILE A 165 3.71 21.37 0.32
C ILE A 165 3.75 22.79 0.88
N LEU A 166 4.22 23.79 0.12
CA LEU A 166 4.18 25.19 0.54
C LEU A 166 2.75 25.70 0.70
N TYR A 167 1.78 25.16 -0.03
CA TYR A 167 0.37 25.54 0.10
C TYR A 167 -0.41 24.70 1.10
N LEU A 168 0.01 23.47 1.37
CA LEU A 168 -0.68 22.57 2.30
C LEU A 168 -0.59 23.07 3.76
N PRO A 169 -1.69 23.00 4.56
CA PRO A 169 -1.62 23.23 6.00
C PRO A 169 -0.93 22.06 6.73
N GLU A 170 -0.59 22.23 8.00
CA GLU A 170 -0.07 21.12 8.83
C GLU A 170 -1.24 20.25 9.35
N THR A 171 -1.03 19.00 9.73
CA THR A 171 -2.17 18.15 10.14
C THR A 171 -2.82 18.67 11.44
N PRO A 172 -4.17 18.69 11.56
CA PRO A 172 -4.86 19.16 12.77
C PRO A 172 -4.42 18.37 14.01
N ARG A 173 -4.21 17.06 13.84
CA ARG A 173 -3.76 16.15 14.90
C ARG A 173 -2.35 16.50 15.42
N PHE A 174 -1.41 16.83 14.53
CA PHE A 174 -0.10 17.30 14.97
C PHE A 174 -0.19 18.62 15.75
N LEU A 175 -1.04 19.54 15.30
CA LEU A 175 -1.22 20.84 15.95
C LEU A 175 -1.84 20.69 17.34
N VAL A 176 -2.83 19.80 17.51
CA VAL A 176 -3.38 19.43 18.83
C VAL A 176 -2.30 18.81 19.73
N LYS A 177 -1.50 17.88 19.21
CA LYS A 177 -0.37 17.26 19.94
C LYS A 177 0.68 18.27 20.40
N LYS A 178 0.81 19.41 19.72
CA LYS A 178 1.69 20.54 20.09
C LYS A 178 1.01 21.59 20.97
N GLY A 179 -0.26 21.40 21.35
CA GLY A 179 -1.05 22.35 22.14
C GLY A 179 -1.55 23.57 21.35
N ARG A 180 -1.44 23.58 20.02
CA ARG A 180 -1.81 24.72 19.15
C ARG A 180 -3.25 24.57 18.64
N LEU A 181 -4.22 24.65 19.55
CA LEU A 181 -5.64 24.35 19.27
C LEU A 181 -6.27 25.29 18.23
N ALA A 182 -5.99 26.60 18.29
CA ALA A 182 -6.53 27.56 17.33
C ALA A 182 -6.07 27.26 15.89
N GLU A 183 -4.79 26.89 15.72
CA GLU A 183 -4.26 26.50 14.42
C GLU A 183 -4.78 25.16 13.95
N ALA A 184 -4.99 24.21 14.87
CA ALA A 184 -5.63 22.94 14.55
C ALA A 184 -7.05 23.17 13.97
N GLY A 185 -7.83 24.07 14.58
CA GLY A 185 -9.15 24.46 14.07
C GLY A 185 -9.07 25.13 12.69
N MET A 186 -8.16 26.08 12.48
CA MET A 186 -7.95 26.70 11.16
C MET A 186 -7.54 25.68 10.09
N SER A 187 -6.65 24.75 10.45
CA SER A 187 -6.24 23.69 9.53
C SER A 187 -7.40 22.76 9.18
N LEU A 188 -8.21 22.36 10.17
CA LEU A 188 -9.35 21.49 9.96
C LEU A 188 -10.41 22.17 9.10
N SER A 189 -10.66 23.46 9.34
CA SER A 189 -11.52 24.34 8.52
C SER A 189 -11.09 24.34 7.06
N ARG A 190 -9.78 24.44 6.80
CA ARG A 190 -9.25 24.39 5.44
C ARG A 190 -9.43 23.04 4.76
N PHE A 191 -9.28 21.93 5.48
CA PHE A 191 -9.49 20.59 4.93
C PHE A 191 -10.95 20.27 4.65
N ARG A 192 -11.85 20.67 5.57
CA ARG A 192 -13.29 20.41 5.47
C ARG A 192 -14.02 21.45 4.60
N ARG A 193 -13.37 22.58 4.30
CA ARG A 193 -13.97 23.76 3.66
C ARG A 193 -15.21 24.26 4.41
N LEU A 194 -15.16 24.17 5.73
CA LEU A 194 -16.21 24.62 6.65
C LEU A 194 -15.66 25.73 7.52
N ASP A 195 -16.53 26.63 7.96
CA ASP A 195 -16.15 27.68 8.88
C ASP A 195 -15.77 27.11 10.25
N MET A 196 -14.90 27.78 10.99
CA MET A 196 -14.40 27.28 12.27
C MET A 196 -15.50 27.08 13.33
N THR A 197 -16.62 27.79 13.18
CA THR A 197 -17.78 27.74 14.07
C THR A 197 -18.79 26.66 13.69
N HIS A 198 -18.61 25.96 12.56
CA HIS A 198 -19.54 24.96 12.11
C HIS A 198 -19.61 23.78 13.10
N PRO A 199 -20.81 23.35 13.55
CA PRO A 199 -20.95 22.31 14.59
C PRO A 199 -20.15 21.04 14.30
N ALA A 200 -20.27 20.48 13.09
CA ALA A 200 -19.52 19.29 12.69
C ALA A 200 -17.99 19.43 12.78
N LEU A 201 -17.45 20.63 12.58
CA LEU A 201 -16.01 20.89 12.70
C LEU A 201 -15.59 20.99 14.16
N VAL A 202 -16.40 21.67 14.99
CA VAL A 202 -16.19 21.76 16.43
C VAL A 202 -16.20 20.36 17.04
N ASP A 203 -17.18 19.54 16.68
CA ASP A 203 -17.30 18.15 17.14
C ASP A 203 -16.06 17.32 16.74
N GLU A 204 -15.63 17.39 15.48
CA GLU A 204 -14.43 16.68 15.02
C GLU A 204 -13.16 17.18 15.73
N LEU A 205 -13.04 18.48 15.99
CA LEU A 205 -11.91 19.03 16.75
C LEU A 205 -11.92 18.57 18.20
N GLN A 206 -13.08 18.54 18.86
CA GLN A 206 -13.23 18.02 20.21
C GLN A 206 -12.92 16.53 20.29
N GLU A 207 -13.36 15.74 19.30
CA GLU A 207 -13.00 14.32 19.17
C GLU A 207 -11.46 14.14 19.11
N ILE A 208 -10.77 14.98 18.33
CA ILE A 208 -9.30 14.94 18.25
C ILE A 208 -8.65 15.32 19.59
N ILE A 209 -9.18 16.33 20.30
CA ILE A 209 -8.65 16.79 21.59
C ILE A 209 -8.86 15.73 22.67
N ALA A 210 -10.08 15.16 22.78
CA ALA A 210 -10.41 14.12 23.74
C ALA A 210 -9.52 12.89 23.55
N ASN A 211 -9.33 12.46 22.30
CA ASN A 211 -8.42 11.37 21.97
C ASN A 211 -6.98 11.69 22.40
N HIS A 212 -6.50 12.91 22.16
CA HIS A 212 -5.16 13.29 22.58
C HIS A 212 -5.01 13.30 24.12
N GLN A 213 -6.03 13.74 24.85
CA GLN A 213 -6.03 13.68 26.32
C GLN A 213 -5.99 12.24 26.83
N TYR A 214 -6.78 11.35 26.23
CA TYR A 214 -6.74 9.92 26.52
C TYR A 214 -5.35 9.30 26.20
N GLU A 215 -4.71 9.71 25.11
CA GLU A 215 -3.35 9.25 24.81
C GLU A 215 -2.32 9.61 25.90
N LEU A 216 -2.45 10.79 26.50
CA LEU A 216 -1.56 11.25 27.57
C LEU A 216 -1.69 10.40 28.85
N THR A 217 -2.87 9.83 29.13
CA THR A 217 -3.07 8.97 30.31
C THR A 217 -2.39 7.61 30.17
N LEU A 218 -2.16 7.14 28.93
CA LEU A 218 -1.59 5.83 28.62
C LEU A 218 -0.05 5.74 28.73
N GLY A 219 0.66 6.73 29.30
CA GLY A 219 2.13 6.71 29.54
C GLY A 219 3.05 7.11 28.36
N HIS A 220 4.36 6.86 28.43
CA HIS A 220 5.34 7.32 27.41
C HIS A 220 5.47 6.39 26.18
N ASP A 221 5.50 6.99 24.98
CA ASP A 221 5.66 6.28 23.71
C ASP A 221 7.12 5.94 23.40
N THR A 222 7.50 4.68 23.56
CA THR A 222 8.84 4.21 23.18
C THR A 222 8.75 3.19 22.04
N TYR A 223 9.75 3.12 21.16
CA TYR A 223 9.85 2.04 20.16
C TYR A 223 9.77 0.63 20.78
N LYS A 224 10.29 0.47 22.01
CA LYS A 224 10.15 -0.76 22.79
C LYS A 224 8.70 -1.13 23.08
N ALA A 225 7.81 -0.15 23.23
CA ALA A 225 6.38 -0.38 23.47
C ALA A 225 5.68 -1.03 22.27
N LEU A 226 6.16 -0.80 21.05
CA LEU A 226 5.63 -1.44 19.84
C LEU A 226 5.77 -2.97 19.87
N PHE A 227 6.82 -3.46 20.53
CA PHE A 227 7.15 -4.88 20.65
C PHE A 227 6.93 -5.41 22.07
N ALA A 228 6.53 -4.55 23.01
CA ALA A 228 6.26 -4.95 24.38
C ALA A 228 4.99 -5.81 24.45
N ARG A 229 4.90 -6.59 25.54
CA ARG A 229 3.90 -7.65 25.81
C ARG A 229 2.44 -7.16 25.98
N ASN A 230 2.07 -5.98 25.47
CA ASN A 230 0.66 -5.67 25.23
C ASN A 230 0.24 -6.39 23.94
N SER A 231 -0.50 -7.48 24.11
CA SER A 231 -0.92 -8.42 23.05
C SER A 231 -1.45 -7.73 21.79
N SER A 232 -2.19 -6.63 21.94
CA SER A 232 -2.80 -5.91 20.82
C SER A 232 -1.80 -5.12 19.97
N LEU A 233 -0.88 -4.35 20.59
CA LEU A 233 0.04 -3.48 19.85
C LEU A 233 1.17 -4.25 19.16
N GLY A 234 1.72 -5.27 19.84
CA GLY A 234 2.69 -6.18 19.24
C GLY A 234 2.11 -6.91 18.03
N ARG A 235 0.86 -7.38 18.13
CA ARG A 235 0.14 -8.02 17.02
C ARG A 235 -0.05 -7.07 15.86
N ARG A 236 -0.53 -5.83 16.08
CA ARG A 236 -0.70 -4.83 15.01
C ARG A 236 0.62 -4.53 14.31
N THR A 237 1.70 -4.32 15.07
CA THR A 237 3.05 -4.06 14.52
C THR A 237 3.54 -5.24 13.69
N MET A 238 3.36 -6.47 14.17
CA MET A 238 3.71 -7.69 13.43
C MET A 238 2.87 -7.87 12.18
N THR A 239 1.55 -7.60 12.24
CA THR A 239 0.66 -7.61 11.06
C THR A 239 1.14 -6.59 10.02
N GLY A 240 1.43 -5.36 10.43
CA GLY A 240 1.89 -4.31 9.52
C GLY A 240 3.25 -4.61 8.88
N CYS A 241 4.23 -5.08 9.67
CA CYS A 241 5.54 -5.47 9.16
C CYS A 241 5.44 -6.68 8.22
N GLY A 242 4.72 -7.72 8.63
CA GLY A 242 4.53 -8.93 7.83
C GLY A 242 3.81 -8.63 6.51
N LEU A 243 2.76 -7.79 6.53
CA LEU A 243 2.04 -7.39 5.32
C LEU A 243 2.95 -6.64 4.33
N GLN A 244 3.75 -5.70 4.84
CA GLN A 244 4.71 -4.93 4.06
C GLN A 244 5.86 -5.79 3.49
N MET A 245 6.37 -6.75 4.27
CA MET A 245 7.37 -7.71 3.80
C MET A 245 6.79 -8.64 2.73
N LEU A 246 5.57 -9.15 2.95
CA LEU A 246 4.90 -10.02 2.00
C LEU A 246 4.59 -9.31 0.68
N GLN A 247 4.26 -8.02 0.71
CA GLN A 247 4.12 -7.20 -0.50
C GLN A 247 5.39 -7.25 -1.36
N GLN A 248 6.57 -7.20 -0.75
CA GLN A 248 7.86 -7.31 -1.46
C GLN A 248 8.14 -8.73 -1.95
N LEU A 249 7.81 -9.73 -1.12
CA LEU A 249 7.98 -11.15 -1.45
C LEU A 249 6.99 -11.67 -2.50
N THR A 250 6.05 -10.84 -2.97
CA THR A 250 5.28 -11.13 -4.19
C THR A 250 6.16 -11.19 -5.43
N GLY A 251 7.39 -10.66 -5.39
CA GLY A 251 8.30 -10.67 -6.54
C GLY A 251 7.96 -9.63 -7.62
N ILE A 252 6.99 -8.73 -7.38
CA ILE A 252 6.62 -7.73 -8.38
C ILE A 252 7.80 -6.82 -8.77
N ASN A 253 8.66 -6.47 -7.82
CA ASN A 253 9.79 -5.57 -8.06
C ASN A 253 10.85 -6.20 -8.97
N PHE A 254 10.94 -7.53 -9.00
CA PHE A 254 11.77 -8.19 -10.00
C PHE A 254 11.26 -7.92 -11.42
N VAL A 255 9.95 -8.04 -11.64
CA VAL A 255 9.33 -7.73 -12.94
C VAL A 255 9.51 -6.26 -13.29
N MET A 256 9.40 -5.36 -12.31
CA MET A 256 9.52 -3.91 -12.54
C MET A 256 10.96 -3.45 -12.81
N TYR A 257 11.96 -4.03 -12.12
CA TYR A 257 13.36 -3.60 -12.25
C TYR A 257 14.08 -4.31 -13.40
N TYR A 258 13.78 -5.60 -13.61
CA TYR A 258 14.53 -6.46 -14.53
C TYR A 258 13.65 -7.06 -15.64
N GLY A 259 12.42 -6.56 -15.82
CA GLY A 259 11.45 -7.12 -16.76
C GLY A 259 11.94 -7.20 -18.22
N THR A 260 12.73 -6.24 -18.70
CA THR A 260 13.31 -6.29 -20.04
C THR A 260 14.33 -7.42 -20.19
N THR A 261 15.29 -7.53 -19.26
CA THR A 261 16.27 -8.61 -19.20
C THR A 261 15.57 -9.97 -19.07
N PHE A 262 14.53 -10.02 -18.26
CA PHE A 262 13.68 -11.18 -18.05
C PHE A 262 13.01 -11.67 -19.35
N PHE A 263 12.29 -10.81 -20.06
CA PHE A 263 11.61 -11.20 -21.31
C PHE A 263 12.61 -11.53 -22.42
N SER A 264 13.80 -10.90 -22.40
CA SER A 264 14.88 -11.23 -23.32
C SER A 264 15.41 -12.64 -23.08
N ASN A 265 15.71 -12.99 -21.82
CA ASN A 265 16.19 -14.33 -21.46
C ASN A 265 15.11 -15.42 -21.68
N ALA A 266 13.83 -15.06 -21.57
CA ALA A 266 12.71 -15.94 -21.89
C ALA A 266 12.48 -16.15 -23.41
N GLY A 267 13.28 -15.51 -24.27
CA GLY A 267 13.17 -15.65 -25.72
C GLY A 267 11.97 -14.93 -26.35
N VAL A 268 11.40 -13.91 -25.69
CA VAL A 268 10.28 -13.12 -26.23
C VAL A 268 10.79 -12.18 -27.33
N ASN A 269 10.09 -12.13 -28.48
CA ASN A 269 10.51 -11.36 -29.67
C ASN A 269 10.71 -9.85 -29.43
N LYS A 270 9.92 -9.23 -28.54
CA LYS A 270 9.94 -7.78 -28.28
C LYS A 270 9.97 -7.48 -26.78
N PRO A 271 11.07 -7.77 -26.07
CA PRO A 271 11.15 -7.68 -24.60
C PRO A 271 10.81 -6.29 -24.05
N PHE A 272 11.26 -5.23 -24.73
CA PHE A 272 10.97 -3.85 -24.35
C PHE A 272 9.48 -3.50 -24.44
N LEU A 273 8.82 -3.89 -25.54
CA LEU A 273 7.40 -3.63 -25.73
C LEU A 273 6.55 -4.43 -24.74
N THR A 274 6.94 -5.68 -24.48
CA THR A 274 6.28 -6.52 -23.47
C THR A 274 6.43 -5.92 -22.08
N ASN A 275 7.62 -5.45 -21.70
CA ASN A 275 7.82 -4.82 -20.40
C ASN A 275 7.01 -3.52 -20.27
N LEU A 276 6.99 -2.69 -21.30
CA LEU A 276 6.15 -1.48 -21.34
C LEU A 276 4.67 -1.83 -21.17
N ALA A 277 4.18 -2.88 -21.84
CA ALA A 277 2.82 -3.36 -21.68
C ALA A 277 2.53 -3.81 -20.22
N MET A 278 3.45 -4.51 -19.56
CA MET A 278 3.30 -4.87 -18.14
C MET A 278 3.16 -3.63 -17.25
N ILE A 279 3.91 -2.57 -17.53
CA ILE A 279 3.88 -1.33 -16.75
C ILE A 279 2.60 -0.54 -17.00
N ILE A 280 2.09 -0.53 -18.23
CA ILE A 280 0.78 0.02 -18.55
C ILE A 280 -0.32 -0.74 -17.80
N ILE A 281 -0.29 -2.08 -17.82
CA ILE A 281 -1.22 -2.92 -17.06
C ILE A 281 -1.14 -2.59 -15.57
N ASN A 282 0.06 -2.44 -15.02
CA ASN A 282 0.23 -2.07 -13.61
C ASN A 282 -0.47 -0.74 -13.27
N CYS A 283 -0.31 0.29 -14.10
CA CYS A 283 -0.96 1.57 -13.89
C CYS A 283 -2.49 1.51 -14.04
N VAL A 284 -2.98 0.92 -15.14
CA VAL A 284 -4.42 0.84 -15.43
C VAL A 284 -5.15 -0.03 -14.41
N CYS A 285 -4.58 -1.19 -14.07
CA CYS A 285 -5.21 -2.15 -13.17
C CYS A 285 -5.14 -1.75 -11.69
N THR A 286 -4.41 -0.68 -11.36
CA THR A 286 -4.50 -0.05 -10.03
C THR A 286 -5.84 0.67 -9.85
N VAL A 287 -6.47 1.15 -10.93
CA VAL A 287 -7.76 1.87 -10.87
C VAL A 287 -8.92 0.99 -10.40
N PRO A 288 -9.13 -0.24 -10.93
CA PRO A 288 -10.09 -1.17 -10.36
C PRO A 288 -9.88 -1.42 -8.86
N GLY A 289 -8.63 -1.54 -8.40
CA GLY A 289 -8.30 -1.70 -6.98
C GLY A 289 -8.80 -0.54 -6.12
N LEU A 290 -8.70 0.70 -6.64
CA LEU A 290 -9.21 1.90 -5.97
C LEU A 290 -10.73 1.87 -5.77
N ILE A 291 -11.47 1.31 -6.72
CA ILE A 291 -12.94 1.27 -6.69
C ILE A 291 -13.41 0.11 -5.81
N VAL A 292 -12.76 -1.04 -5.92
CA VAL A 292 -13.21 -2.29 -5.28
C VAL A 292 -12.84 -2.33 -3.78
N ILE A 293 -11.81 -1.60 -3.33
CA ILE A 293 -11.35 -1.64 -1.93
C ILE A 293 -12.42 -1.25 -0.91
N GLU A 294 -13.34 -0.33 -1.27
CA GLU A 294 -14.41 0.11 -0.37
C GLU A 294 -15.63 -0.83 -0.38
N SER A 295 -15.82 -1.62 -1.44
CA SER A 295 -16.97 -2.53 -1.57
C SER A 295 -16.67 -3.95 -1.09
N TRP A 296 -15.50 -4.49 -1.41
CA TRP A 296 -15.14 -5.89 -1.09
C TRP A 296 -14.42 -6.07 0.25
N GLY A 297 -13.94 -4.97 0.83
CA GLY A 297 -13.12 -5.00 2.04
C GLY A 297 -11.65 -5.32 1.76
N ARG A 298 -10.81 -5.07 2.75
CA ARG A 298 -9.34 -5.17 2.62
C ARG A 298 -8.89 -6.63 2.66
N ARG A 299 -9.49 -7.45 3.54
CA ARG A 299 -9.06 -8.84 3.77
C ARG A 299 -9.34 -9.73 2.57
N LYS A 300 -10.56 -9.66 2.01
CA LYS A 300 -10.96 -10.47 0.83
C LYS A 300 -10.12 -10.12 -0.40
N LEU A 301 -9.84 -8.83 -0.60
CA LEU A 301 -9.07 -8.35 -1.74
C LEU A 301 -7.61 -8.83 -1.69
N LEU A 302 -6.99 -8.81 -0.50
CA LEU A 302 -5.64 -9.37 -0.30
C LEU A 302 -5.60 -10.88 -0.55
N MET A 303 -6.56 -11.66 -0.05
CA MET A 303 -6.59 -13.11 -0.28
C MET A 303 -6.82 -13.47 -1.76
N ALA A 304 -7.77 -12.81 -2.42
CA ALA A 304 -8.05 -13.04 -3.84
C ALA A 304 -6.84 -12.66 -4.72
N GLY A 305 -6.20 -11.53 -4.42
CA GLY A 305 -4.98 -11.11 -5.09
C GLY A 305 -3.81 -12.07 -4.92
N ALA A 306 -3.60 -12.54 -3.68
CA ALA A 306 -2.54 -13.50 -3.36
C ALA A 306 -2.73 -14.83 -4.10
N LEU A 307 -3.97 -15.32 -4.18
CA LEU A 307 -4.31 -16.53 -4.93
C LEU A 307 -4.05 -16.36 -6.43
N GLY A 308 -4.51 -15.26 -7.01
CA GLY A 308 -4.31 -14.96 -8.43
C GLY A 308 -2.83 -14.82 -8.81
N MET A 309 -2.05 -14.10 -7.99
CA MET A 309 -0.59 -14.00 -8.17
C MET A 309 0.09 -15.36 -7.99
N GLY A 310 -0.23 -16.09 -6.92
CA GLY A 310 0.37 -17.40 -6.63
C GLY A 310 0.18 -18.39 -7.77
N ILE A 311 -1.06 -18.54 -8.27
CA ILE A 311 -1.36 -19.43 -9.42
C ILE A 311 -0.60 -18.96 -10.67
N SER A 312 -0.63 -17.67 -10.98
CA SER A 312 0.04 -17.13 -12.17
C SER A 312 1.55 -17.39 -12.14
N GLN A 313 2.19 -17.18 -10.98
CA GLN A 313 3.63 -17.38 -10.80
C GLN A 313 4.03 -18.87 -10.81
N MET A 314 3.21 -19.75 -10.22
CA MET A 314 3.40 -21.19 -10.33
C MET A 314 3.37 -21.65 -11.80
N LEU A 315 2.42 -21.14 -12.58
CA LEU A 315 2.27 -21.49 -14.00
C LEU A 315 3.44 -20.95 -14.84
N ILE A 316 3.90 -19.72 -14.58
CA ILE A 316 5.11 -19.17 -15.22
C ILE A 316 6.31 -20.10 -14.98
N ALA A 317 6.55 -20.48 -13.71
CA ALA A 317 7.70 -21.31 -13.34
C ALA A 317 7.61 -22.72 -13.93
N ALA A 318 6.42 -23.33 -13.92
CA ALA A 318 6.17 -24.66 -14.47
C ALA A 318 6.34 -24.71 -15.99
N VAL A 319 5.74 -23.76 -16.72
CA VAL A 319 5.86 -23.68 -18.18
C VAL A 319 7.31 -23.44 -18.58
N TYR A 320 8.02 -22.53 -17.89
CA TYR A 320 9.44 -22.30 -18.15
C TYR A 320 10.25 -23.57 -17.92
N SER A 321 10.08 -24.25 -16.79
CA SER A 321 10.84 -25.46 -16.46
C SER A 321 10.60 -26.61 -17.44
N ALA A 322 9.40 -26.69 -18.03
CA ALA A 322 9.06 -27.72 -19.01
C ALA A 322 9.49 -27.39 -20.45
N THR A 323 9.75 -26.11 -20.76
CA THR A 323 9.97 -25.64 -22.13
C THR A 323 11.24 -24.82 -22.32
N GLU A 324 12.14 -24.78 -21.33
CA GLU A 324 13.40 -24.02 -21.32
C GLU A 324 14.17 -24.16 -22.65
N ASP A 325 14.44 -25.39 -23.10
CA ASP A 325 15.16 -25.67 -24.35
C ASP A 325 14.43 -25.20 -25.62
N LYS A 326 13.09 -25.20 -25.60
CA LYS A 326 12.25 -24.82 -26.75
C LYS A 326 12.03 -23.30 -26.79
N MET A 327 11.94 -22.63 -25.64
CA MET A 327 11.80 -21.18 -25.55
C MET A 327 13.03 -20.45 -26.07
N GLN A 328 14.24 -20.98 -25.77
CA GLN A 328 15.48 -20.40 -26.25
C GLN A 328 15.71 -20.63 -27.75
N LYS A 329 15.23 -21.75 -28.30
CA LYS A 329 15.41 -22.09 -29.72
C LYS A 329 14.32 -21.55 -30.65
N SER A 330 13.10 -21.32 -30.13
CA SER A 330 11.94 -20.84 -30.90
C SER A 330 11.39 -19.55 -30.30
N HIS A 331 11.93 -18.43 -30.78
CA HIS A 331 11.48 -17.12 -30.35
C HIS A 331 10.03 -16.86 -30.79
N GLY A 332 9.16 -16.58 -29.82
CA GLY A 332 7.74 -16.27 -30.06
C GLY A 332 6.80 -17.47 -30.16
N GLY A 333 7.22 -18.65 -29.72
CA GLY A 333 6.35 -19.82 -29.63
C GLY A 333 5.21 -19.68 -28.61
N ALA A 334 4.27 -20.64 -28.62
CA ALA A 334 3.11 -20.66 -27.72
C ALA A 334 3.48 -20.56 -26.23
N ALA A 335 4.61 -21.18 -25.83
CA ALA A 335 5.12 -21.09 -24.46
C ALA A 335 5.45 -19.63 -24.05
N ASN A 336 6.01 -18.84 -24.97
CA ASN A 336 6.40 -17.45 -24.71
C ASN A 336 5.15 -16.58 -24.54
N MET A 337 4.11 -16.82 -25.34
CA MET A 337 2.81 -16.16 -25.17
C MET A 337 2.16 -16.49 -23.82
N VAL A 338 2.16 -17.77 -23.43
CA VAL A 338 1.61 -18.21 -22.14
C VAL A 338 2.32 -17.52 -20.98
N LEU A 339 3.66 -17.42 -21.02
CA LEU A 339 4.44 -16.70 -20.01
C LEU A 339 4.05 -15.23 -19.94
N VAL A 340 3.93 -14.54 -21.08
CA VAL A 340 3.51 -13.13 -21.13
C VAL A 340 2.11 -12.94 -20.55
N VAL A 341 1.15 -13.80 -20.89
CA VAL A 341 -0.22 -13.72 -20.37
C VAL A 341 -0.25 -13.91 -18.86
N PHE A 342 0.45 -14.90 -18.31
CA PHE A 342 0.48 -15.10 -16.86
C PHE A 342 1.27 -14.00 -16.13
N CYS A 343 2.30 -13.41 -16.75
CA CYS A 343 2.94 -12.21 -16.21
C CYS A 343 1.96 -11.04 -16.14
N ALA A 344 1.17 -10.82 -17.20
CA ALA A 344 0.14 -9.78 -17.21
C ALA A 344 -0.93 -10.01 -16.12
N LEU A 345 -1.40 -11.25 -15.97
CA LEU A 345 -2.34 -11.63 -14.91
C LEU A 345 -1.74 -11.40 -13.51
N ASN A 346 -0.48 -11.79 -13.30
CA ASN A 346 0.22 -11.53 -12.05
C ASN A 346 0.26 -10.04 -11.72
N VAL A 347 0.63 -9.19 -12.69
CA VAL A 347 0.67 -7.73 -12.51
C VAL A 347 -0.73 -7.17 -12.25
N PHE A 348 -1.75 -7.66 -12.95
CA PHE A 348 -3.15 -7.29 -12.74
C PHE A 348 -3.59 -7.57 -11.30
N PHE A 349 -3.38 -8.80 -10.81
CA PHE A 349 -3.76 -9.18 -9.46
C PHE A 349 -2.99 -8.36 -8.43
N TYR A 350 -1.69 -8.14 -8.61
CA TYR A 350 -0.90 -7.28 -7.71
C TYR A 350 -1.44 -5.84 -7.65
N ALA A 351 -1.61 -5.20 -8.82
CA ALA A 351 -1.99 -3.80 -8.93
C ALA A 351 -3.39 -3.53 -8.35
N SER A 352 -4.31 -4.45 -8.55
CA SER A 352 -5.69 -4.35 -8.06
C SER A 352 -5.86 -4.73 -6.58
N SER A 353 -4.83 -5.26 -5.90
CA SER A 353 -4.93 -5.73 -4.52
C SER A 353 -3.72 -5.33 -3.65
N TRP A 354 -2.66 -6.14 -3.62
CA TRP A 354 -1.52 -6.02 -2.71
C TRP A 354 -0.76 -4.70 -2.84
N GLY A 355 -0.72 -4.11 -4.03
CA GLY A 355 -0.14 -2.79 -4.26
C GLY A 355 -0.77 -1.74 -3.32
N PRO A 356 -2.04 -1.36 -3.54
CA PRO A 356 -2.67 -0.31 -2.73
C PRO A 356 -3.06 -0.77 -1.32
N VAL A 357 -3.56 -2.00 -1.17
CA VAL A 357 -4.21 -2.42 0.10
C VAL A 357 -3.21 -2.54 1.25
N ALA A 358 -1.95 -2.93 0.99
CA ALA A 358 -0.94 -3.02 2.05
C ALA A 358 -0.68 -1.65 2.71
N TRP A 359 -0.65 -0.57 1.93
CA TRP A 359 -0.49 0.80 2.45
C TRP A 359 -1.72 1.27 3.22
N VAL A 360 -2.92 0.93 2.76
CA VAL A 360 -4.17 1.25 3.48
C VAL A 360 -4.21 0.56 4.83
N VAL A 361 -4.07 -0.78 4.85
CA VAL A 361 -4.14 -1.55 6.09
C VAL A 361 -3.10 -1.06 7.09
N THR A 362 -1.85 -0.86 6.67
CA THR A 362 -0.80 -0.36 7.58
C THR A 362 -1.08 1.04 8.12
N SER A 363 -1.74 1.92 7.36
CA SER A 363 -2.14 3.24 7.88
C SER A 363 -3.37 3.21 8.81
N GLU A 364 -4.23 2.19 8.70
CA GLU A 364 -5.49 2.07 9.45
C GLU A 364 -5.34 1.29 10.77
N ILE A 365 -4.54 0.22 10.81
CA ILE A 365 -4.46 -0.67 11.99
C ILE A 365 -3.68 -0.11 13.17
N PHE A 366 -2.89 0.94 12.97
CA PHE A 366 -2.04 1.47 14.04
C PHE A 366 -2.80 2.50 14.89
N PRO A 367 -2.79 2.32 16.22
CA PRO A 367 -3.42 3.28 17.13
C PRO A 367 -2.69 4.61 17.03
N LEU A 368 -3.45 5.68 17.21
CA LEU A 368 -3.04 7.06 16.95
C LEU A 368 -1.70 7.42 17.62
N LYS A 369 -1.60 7.12 18.92
CA LYS A 369 -0.46 7.43 19.78
C LYS A 369 0.89 7.00 19.22
N VAL A 370 0.94 5.79 18.68
CA VAL A 370 2.18 5.13 18.20
C VAL A 370 2.22 5.02 16.68
N ARG A 371 1.22 5.56 15.97
CA ARG A 371 1.04 5.40 14.53
C ARG A 371 2.27 5.77 13.71
N ALA A 372 2.84 6.94 13.97
CA ALA A 372 4.03 7.39 13.23
C ALA A 372 5.19 6.39 13.40
N LYS A 373 5.45 5.93 14.63
CA LYS A 373 6.51 4.97 14.94
C LYS A 373 6.23 3.58 14.35
N ALA A 374 5.00 3.09 14.46
CA ALA A 374 4.59 1.79 13.93
C ALA A 374 4.66 1.77 12.39
N MET A 375 4.18 2.83 11.73
CA MET A 375 4.32 3.01 10.29
C MET A 375 5.78 3.05 9.86
N SER A 376 6.62 3.80 10.58
CA SER A 376 8.06 3.85 10.33
C SER A 376 8.70 2.45 10.38
N VAL A 377 8.39 1.66 11.40
CA VAL A 377 8.88 0.28 11.54
C VAL A 377 8.36 -0.62 10.42
N SER A 378 7.06 -0.58 10.09
CA SER A 378 6.50 -1.40 9.01
C SER A 378 7.06 -1.04 7.63
N THR A 379 7.25 0.25 7.37
CA THR A 379 7.83 0.75 6.12
C THR A 379 9.33 0.43 6.05
N THR A 380 10.03 0.43 7.18
CA THR A 380 11.42 -0.04 7.25
C THR A 380 11.50 -1.53 6.87
N ALA A 381 10.57 -2.36 7.35
CA ALA A 381 10.49 -3.77 6.96
C ALA A 381 10.21 -3.95 5.45
N ASN A 382 9.37 -3.09 4.86
CA ASN A 382 9.17 -3.01 3.41
C ASN A 382 10.51 -2.77 2.67
N TRP A 383 11.19 -1.67 3.00
CA TRP A 383 12.42 -1.28 2.29
C TRP A 383 13.59 -2.24 2.52
N LEU A 384 13.65 -2.88 3.70
CA LEU A 384 14.67 -3.89 4.00
C LEU A 384 14.52 -5.13 3.11
N LEU A 385 13.30 -5.60 2.91
CA LEU A 385 13.04 -6.72 1.99
C LEU A 385 13.20 -6.29 0.53
N ASN A 386 12.79 -5.07 0.19
CA ASN A 386 13.04 -4.50 -1.13
C ASN A 386 14.54 -4.45 -1.46
N PHE A 387 15.39 -4.08 -0.50
CA PHE A 387 16.85 -4.12 -0.65
C PHE A 387 17.35 -5.52 -1.04
N GLY A 388 16.91 -6.56 -0.32
CA GLY A 388 17.26 -7.95 -0.62
C GLY A 388 16.77 -8.40 -2.00
N VAL A 389 15.50 -8.13 -2.33
CA VAL A 389 14.87 -8.49 -3.61
C VAL A 389 15.46 -7.70 -4.79
N ALA A 390 15.99 -6.49 -4.57
CA ALA A 390 16.66 -5.70 -5.60
C ALA A 390 18.11 -6.14 -5.83
N TYR A 391 18.80 -6.60 -4.78
CA TYR A 391 20.20 -7.02 -4.82
C TYR A 391 20.40 -8.42 -5.42
N ALA A 392 19.49 -9.35 -5.13
CA ALA A 392 19.61 -10.76 -5.51
C ALA A 392 19.49 -11.07 -7.02
N PRO A 393 18.61 -10.42 -7.83
CA PRO A 393 18.31 -10.86 -9.19
C PRO A 393 19.50 -10.95 -10.15
N PRO A 394 20.49 -10.04 -10.17
CA PRO A 394 21.65 -10.18 -11.06
C PRO A 394 22.47 -11.45 -10.80
N TYR A 395 22.47 -11.98 -9.57
CA TYR A 395 23.14 -13.25 -9.23
C TYR A 395 22.30 -14.47 -9.59
N ILE A 396 20.98 -14.34 -9.57
CA ILE A 396 20.02 -15.42 -9.85
C ILE A 396 19.78 -15.57 -11.36
N LEU A 397 19.84 -14.46 -12.08
CA LEU A 397 19.71 -14.36 -13.54
C LEU A 397 21.05 -14.49 -14.29
N GLY A 398 22.17 -14.62 -13.56
CA GLY A 398 23.51 -14.70 -14.15
C GLY A 398 23.63 -15.82 -15.19
N ARG A 399 24.45 -15.62 -16.22
CA ARG A 399 24.62 -16.57 -17.33
C ARG A 399 25.43 -17.80 -16.88
N GLY A 400 24.84 -18.99 -17.05
CA GLY A 400 25.47 -20.29 -16.80
C GLY A 400 24.46 -21.44 -16.69
N ALA A 401 24.89 -22.68 -16.89
CA ALA A 401 24.03 -23.87 -16.85
C ALA A 401 23.36 -24.15 -15.48
N ASN A 402 23.80 -23.46 -14.42
CA ASN A 402 23.25 -23.56 -13.06
C ASN A 402 22.43 -22.32 -12.65
N ALA A 403 22.08 -21.43 -13.58
CA ALA A 403 21.28 -20.25 -13.30
C ALA A 403 19.86 -20.66 -12.86
N PHE A 404 19.39 -20.13 -11.73
CA PHE A 404 18.05 -20.43 -11.23
C PHE A 404 16.96 -19.84 -12.17
N GLY A 405 17.30 -18.78 -12.90
CA GLY A 405 16.49 -18.24 -14.00
C GLY A 405 15.05 -17.95 -13.57
N LEU A 406 14.10 -18.35 -14.40
CA LEU A 406 12.66 -18.19 -14.16
C LEU A 406 12.09 -19.13 -13.08
N LYS A 407 12.89 -20.07 -12.55
CA LYS A 407 12.45 -20.97 -11.46
C LYS A 407 12.28 -20.20 -10.15
N ILE A 408 12.77 -18.96 -10.05
CA ILE A 408 12.51 -18.07 -8.91
C ILE A 408 11.01 -17.79 -8.68
N PHE A 409 10.19 -17.87 -9.72
CA PHE A 409 8.74 -17.72 -9.58
C PHE A 409 8.09 -18.85 -8.77
N PHE A 410 8.75 -20.00 -8.59
CA PHE A 410 8.32 -20.98 -7.59
C PHE A 410 8.44 -20.42 -6.17
N ILE A 411 9.52 -19.71 -5.86
CA ILE A 411 9.73 -19.13 -4.53
C ILE A 411 8.69 -18.03 -4.28
N TRP A 412 8.57 -17.06 -5.18
CA TRP A 412 7.61 -15.96 -5.00
C TRP A 412 6.16 -16.43 -5.05
N GLY A 413 5.82 -17.38 -5.92
CA GLY A 413 4.46 -17.90 -5.99
C GLY A 413 4.11 -18.68 -4.72
N SER A 414 5.05 -19.44 -4.14
CA SER A 414 4.84 -20.08 -2.84
C SER A 414 4.69 -19.05 -1.73
N CYS A 415 5.50 -17.98 -1.73
CA CYS A 415 5.32 -16.86 -0.79
C CYS A 415 3.94 -16.20 -0.94
N CYS A 416 3.42 -16.04 -2.17
CA CYS A 416 2.06 -15.53 -2.41
C CYS A 416 0.98 -16.50 -1.87
N LEU A 417 1.15 -17.81 -2.02
CA LEU A 417 0.19 -18.76 -1.45
C LEU A 417 0.25 -18.80 0.08
N LEU A 418 1.44 -18.72 0.67
CA LEU A 418 1.63 -18.60 2.13
C LEU A 418 1.06 -17.28 2.67
N SER A 419 1.09 -16.21 1.87
CA SER A 419 0.54 -14.93 2.28
C SER A 419 -0.98 -14.98 2.47
N ILE A 420 -1.69 -15.90 1.82
CA ILE A 420 -3.13 -16.16 2.07
C ILE A 420 -3.33 -16.61 3.52
N ALA A 421 -2.53 -17.55 4.01
CA ALA A 421 -2.60 -18.01 5.40
C ALA A 421 -2.28 -16.87 6.38
N PHE A 422 -1.27 -16.05 6.07
CA PHE A 422 -0.95 -14.87 6.88
C PHE A 422 -2.12 -13.88 6.94
N VAL A 423 -2.71 -13.53 5.79
CA VAL A 423 -3.87 -12.62 5.73
C VAL A 423 -5.06 -13.19 6.48
N TRP A 424 -5.30 -14.50 6.38
CA TRP A 424 -6.39 -15.16 7.09
C TRP A 424 -6.21 -15.12 8.61
N LEU A 425 -4.98 -15.30 9.10
CA LEU A 425 -4.64 -15.38 10.54
C LEU A 425 -4.43 -14.01 11.22
N MET A 426 -3.88 -13.03 10.50
CA MET A 426 -3.30 -11.81 11.12
C MET A 426 -3.95 -10.50 10.68
N VAL A 427 -4.65 -10.46 9.54
CA VAL A 427 -5.22 -9.23 8.99
C VAL A 427 -6.70 -9.13 9.36
N TYR A 428 -7.00 -8.11 10.17
CA TYR A 428 -8.36 -7.75 10.53
C TYR A 428 -9.01 -6.94 9.40
N GLU A 429 -10.32 -7.11 9.22
CA GLU A 429 -11.11 -6.29 8.30
C GLU A 429 -11.33 -4.89 8.88
N THR A 430 -10.91 -3.86 8.15
CA THR A 430 -10.95 -2.46 8.58
C THR A 430 -11.92 -1.61 7.74
N SER A 431 -12.57 -2.21 6.74
CA SER A 431 -13.45 -1.49 5.83
C SER A 431 -14.62 -0.82 6.54
N LYS A 432 -14.90 0.44 6.17
CA LYS A 432 -16.06 1.22 6.66
C LYS A 432 -16.06 1.46 8.18
N MET A 433 -14.91 1.32 8.85
CA MET A 433 -14.75 1.57 10.28
C MET A 433 -13.95 2.85 10.54
N THR A 434 -14.27 3.54 11.63
CA THR A 434 -13.44 4.62 12.16
C THR A 434 -12.15 4.05 12.77
N LEU A 435 -11.13 4.89 12.99
CA LEU A 435 -9.86 4.40 13.57
C LEU A 435 -10.07 3.93 15.01
N GLU A 436 -11.00 4.59 15.68
CA GLU A 436 -11.40 4.37 17.05
C GLU A 436 -12.18 3.05 17.17
N GLN A 437 -13.08 2.76 16.22
CA GLN A 437 -13.76 1.45 16.13
C GLN A 437 -12.79 0.31 15.79
N ILE A 438 -11.75 0.58 14.98
CA ILE A 438 -10.68 -0.40 14.75
C ILE A 438 -9.93 -0.65 16.06
N ASP A 439 -9.69 0.40 16.86
CA ASP A 439 -9.05 0.25 18.16
C ASP A 439 -9.85 -0.65 19.10
N GLU A 440 -11.15 -0.41 19.21
CA GLU A 440 -12.11 -1.23 19.95
C GLU A 440 -12.13 -2.69 19.46
N MET A 441 -12.15 -2.90 18.14
CA MET A 441 -12.14 -4.25 17.55
C MET A 441 -10.89 -5.03 17.97
N TYR A 442 -9.71 -4.40 17.98
CA TYR A 442 -8.48 -5.07 18.37
C TYR A 442 -8.40 -5.38 19.87
N GLU A 443 -9.21 -4.72 20.71
CA GLU A 443 -9.34 -5.00 22.14
C GLU A 443 -10.35 -6.13 22.40
N ARG A 444 -11.47 -6.16 21.67
CA ARG A 444 -12.56 -7.13 21.88
C ARG A 444 -12.38 -8.43 21.10
N VAL A 445 -11.83 -8.36 19.89
CA VAL A 445 -11.71 -9.50 18.98
C VAL A 445 -10.33 -10.11 19.07
N ARG A 446 -10.26 -11.33 19.62
CA ARG A 446 -9.00 -12.02 19.84
C ARG A 446 -8.38 -12.59 18.57
N HIS A 447 -9.17 -12.97 17.56
CA HIS A 447 -8.64 -13.57 16.33
C HIS A 447 -9.04 -12.78 15.08
N ALA A 448 -8.12 -12.64 14.12
CA ALA A 448 -8.38 -11.86 12.91
C ALA A 448 -9.50 -12.46 12.05
N TRP A 449 -9.71 -13.78 12.09
CA TRP A 449 -10.75 -14.42 11.28
C TRP A 449 -12.18 -14.14 11.77
N GLU A 450 -12.36 -13.74 13.02
CA GLU A 450 -13.63 -13.34 13.62
C GLU A 450 -13.99 -11.88 13.31
N SER A 451 -13.02 -11.07 12.85
CA SER A 451 -13.21 -9.64 12.60
C SER A 451 -14.37 -9.29 11.65
N PRO A 452 -14.71 -10.08 10.60
CA PRO A 452 -15.81 -9.72 9.71
C PRO A 452 -17.19 -9.70 10.37
N GLY A 453 -17.35 -10.38 11.51
CA GLY A 453 -18.60 -10.39 12.29
C GLY A 453 -18.66 -9.33 13.39
N PHE A 454 -17.64 -8.45 13.49
CA PHE A 454 -17.60 -7.43 14.52
C PHE A 454 -18.57 -6.30 14.23
N ASN A 455 -19.47 -6.04 15.18
CA ASN A 455 -20.33 -4.86 15.20
C ASN A 455 -19.78 -3.85 16.22
N PRO A 456 -19.46 -2.61 15.82
CA PRO A 456 -18.96 -1.59 16.73
C PRO A 456 -20.03 -1.21 17.76
N THR A 457 -19.61 -0.83 18.98
CA THR A 457 -20.54 -0.43 20.07
C THR A 457 -21.41 0.75 19.70
N TRP A 458 -20.89 1.66 18.88
CA TRP A 458 -21.61 2.83 18.40
C TRP A 458 -21.55 2.87 16.87
N SER A 459 -22.72 2.96 16.25
CA SER A 459 -22.82 3.19 14.81
C SER A 459 -22.57 4.66 14.47
N PHE A 460 -22.06 4.92 13.28
CA PHE A 460 -21.83 6.29 12.78
C PHE A 460 -23.12 7.13 12.78
N GLN A 461 -24.28 6.50 12.54
CA GLN A 461 -25.59 7.14 12.62
C GLN A 461 -26.00 7.47 14.06
N GLN A 462 -25.67 6.62 15.04
CA GLN A 462 -25.91 6.93 16.44
C GLN A 462 -25.03 8.10 16.90
N MET A 463 -23.74 8.13 16.57
CA MET A 463 -22.87 9.27 16.88
C MET A 463 -23.36 10.60 16.27
N GLN A 464 -23.92 10.58 15.05
CA GLN A 464 -24.51 11.77 14.43
C GLN A 464 -25.83 12.20 15.09
N ASN A 465 -26.63 11.25 15.58
CA ASN A 465 -27.97 11.53 16.10
C ASN A 465 -27.99 11.84 17.60
N THR A 466 -27.10 11.28 18.41
CA THR A 466 -27.15 11.39 19.88
C THR A 466 -26.12 12.36 20.46
N GLY A 467 -25.13 12.82 19.67
CA GLY A 467 -23.94 13.43 20.23
C GLY A 467 -23.10 12.40 21.00
N TRP A 468 -21.82 12.70 21.19
CA TRP A 468 -20.90 11.82 21.93
C TRP A 468 -21.08 11.99 23.44
N ASP A 469 -21.48 10.92 24.13
CA ASP A 469 -21.57 10.90 25.60
C ASP A 469 -20.68 9.76 26.12
N ALA A 470 -19.67 10.11 26.93
CA ALA A 470 -18.60 9.19 27.31
C ALA A 470 -19.07 8.06 28.25
N ASP A 471 -20.25 8.22 28.86
CA ASP A 471 -20.82 7.30 29.85
C ASP A 471 -22.06 6.54 29.34
N ALA A 472 -22.45 6.71 28.06
CA ALA A 472 -23.61 6.03 27.50
C ALA A 472 -23.33 4.54 27.26
N GLN A 473 -23.75 3.70 28.21
CA GLN A 473 -23.85 2.26 28.00
C GLN A 473 -24.98 1.94 27.00
N PRO A 474 -24.76 1.07 26.01
CA PRO A 474 -25.81 0.71 25.05
C PRO A 474 -26.94 -0.05 25.75
N GLU A 475 -28.18 0.35 25.49
CA GLU A 475 -29.35 -0.51 25.76
C GLU A 475 -29.13 -1.86 25.09
N GLN A 476 -29.02 -2.92 25.90
CA GLN A 476 -29.10 -4.28 25.40
C GLN A 476 -30.49 -4.47 24.79
N GLN A 477 -30.56 -4.51 23.46
CA GLN A 477 -31.68 -5.18 22.80
C GLN A 477 -31.66 -6.64 23.25
N ALA A 478 -32.49 -6.95 24.24
CA ALA A 478 -32.84 -8.31 24.60
C ALA A 478 -33.46 -8.98 23.36
N GLY A 479 -32.63 -9.72 22.63
CA GLY A 479 -33.11 -10.68 21.66
C GLY A 479 -33.69 -11.86 22.42
N ASP A 480 -35.01 -11.99 22.34
CA ASP A 480 -35.74 -13.18 22.75
C ASP A 480 -35.11 -14.44 22.12
N ALA A 481 -34.44 -15.22 22.96
CA ALA A 481 -34.09 -16.60 22.71
C ALA A 481 -34.58 -17.44 23.90
N HIS A 482 -35.89 -17.45 24.14
CA HIS A 482 -36.49 -18.50 24.94
C HIS A 482 -36.63 -19.76 24.10
N SER A 483 -35.69 -20.67 24.31
CA SER A 483 -35.82 -22.10 24.06
C SER A 483 -37.08 -22.64 24.75
N VAL A 484 -38.13 -22.92 23.99
CA VAL A 484 -39.25 -23.74 24.47
C VAL A 484 -38.90 -25.19 24.14
N SER A 485 -38.38 -25.89 25.15
CA SER A 485 -38.32 -27.35 25.15
C SER A 485 -39.74 -27.90 25.30
N ASN A 486 -40.12 -28.81 24.41
CA ASN A 486 -41.29 -29.66 24.54
C ASN A 486 -41.29 -30.39 25.88
N ALA A 487 -42.33 -30.18 26.68
CA ALA A 487 -42.77 -31.12 27.70
C ALA A 487 -44.31 -31.07 27.80
N ASN A 488 -44.91 -32.24 27.62
CA ASN A 488 -46.34 -32.56 27.70
C ASN A 488 -47.00 -32.08 29.01
N SER A 489 -48.26 -31.63 28.92
CA SER A 489 -49.43 -32.30 29.55
C SER A 489 -50.71 -31.45 29.44
N THR A 490 -51.66 -31.97 28.65
CA THR A 490 -53.11 -32.15 28.92
C THR A 490 -53.98 -31.03 29.51
N ASP A 491 -55.20 -30.99 28.92
CA ASP A 491 -56.50 -30.52 29.44
C ASP A 491 -56.76 -29.00 29.40
N ASP A 492 -57.92 -28.46 29.08
CA ASP A 492 -59.20 -28.88 28.46
C ASP A 492 -59.99 -27.55 28.26
N GLU A 493 -61.07 -27.56 27.47
CA GLU A 493 -62.11 -26.51 27.34
C GLU A 493 -61.67 -25.18 26.64
N GLY A 494 -62.30 -24.65 25.59
CA GLY A 494 -63.71 -24.68 25.19
C GLY A 494 -64.38 -23.34 25.53
N HIS A 495 -64.38 -22.36 24.62
CA HIS A 495 -65.56 -21.51 24.35
C HIS A 495 -65.37 -20.49 23.20
N GLU A 496 -66.41 -20.44 22.38
CA GLU A 496 -66.73 -19.52 21.28
C GLU A 496 -66.88 -18.06 21.75
N THR A 497 -66.63 -17.07 20.88
CA THR A 497 -67.69 -16.28 20.17
C THR A 497 -67.16 -15.06 19.40
N ALA A 498 -67.77 -14.86 18.22
CA ALA A 498 -68.18 -13.60 17.58
C ALA A 498 -67.10 -12.57 17.15
N THR A 499 -66.73 -12.55 15.86
CA THR A 499 -67.26 -11.65 14.79
C THR A 499 -67.15 -10.15 15.05
N ILE A 500 -66.40 -9.43 14.18
CA ILE A 500 -66.87 -8.31 13.34
C ILE A 500 -65.83 -8.08 12.23
N ARG A 501 -66.27 -8.23 10.97
CA ARG A 501 -65.70 -7.58 9.77
C ARG A 501 -66.58 -6.37 9.44
N PRO A 502 -66.04 -5.37 8.74
CA PRO A 502 -66.55 -5.16 7.40
C PRO A 502 -65.46 -4.97 6.33
N ASP A 503 -65.78 -5.55 5.17
CA ASP A 503 -65.33 -5.27 3.80
C ASP A 503 -65.32 -3.75 3.47
N ASN A 504 -64.71 -3.18 2.42
CA ASN A 504 -64.23 -3.71 1.15
C ASN A 504 -63.32 -2.67 0.43
N SER A 505 -62.40 -3.20 -0.39
CA SER A 505 -61.94 -2.70 -1.71
C SER A 505 -61.61 -1.21 -1.95
N HIS A 506 -60.34 -0.95 -2.27
CA HIS A 506 -59.96 -0.44 -3.60
C HIS A 506 -58.51 -0.82 -3.91
N GLY A 507 -58.33 -1.73 -4.87
CA GLY A 507 -57.07 -1.95 -5.54
C GLY A 507 -56.97 -1.04 -6.76
N SER A 508 -55.80 -0.43 -6.96
CA SER A 508 -55.28 -0.13 -8.29
C SER A 508 -53.75 -0.01 -8.23
N THR A 509 -53.14 -0.57 -9.25
CA THR A 509 -51.74 -0.93 -9.41
C THR A 509 -50.88 0.16 -10.06
N ALA A 510 -49.68 0.36 -9.50
CA ALA A 510 -48.39 0.72 -10.13
C ALA A 510 -48.21 2.14 -10.76
N PRO A 511 -46.98 2.60 -11.09
CA PRO A 511 -45.64 2.00 -10.90
C PRO A 511 -44.56 2.94 -10.27
N MET A 512 -43.40 2.34 -9.97
CA MET A 512 -42.13 2.96 -9.60
C MET A 512 -41.67 4.07 -10.55
N ALA A 513 -41.17 5.18 -10.00
CA ALA A 513 -40.41 6.20 -10.72
C ALA A 513 -39.06 6.45 -10.02
N ASN A 514 -38.01 6.03 -10.72
CA ASN A 514 -36.66 6.61 -10.84
C ASN A 514 -36.23 7.64 -9.79
N LEU A 515 -35.29 7.23 -8.92
CA LEU A 515 -34.47 8.13 -8.11
C LEU A 515 -33.19 8.47 -8.89
N ASP A 516 -33.11 9.73 -9.27
CA ASP A 516 -31.99 10.37 -9.96
C ASP A 516 -30.92 10.79 -8.94
N PHE A 517 -29.66 10.38 -9.15
CA PHE A 517 -28.53 10.70 -8.29
C PHE A 517 -27.68 11.80 -8.94
N SER A 518 -27.94 13.04 -8.56
CA SER A 518 -26.98 14.14 -8.66
C SER A 518 -26.94 14.86 -7.32
N TYR A 519 -25.81 14.73 -6.61
CA TYR A 519 -25.13 15.75 -5.80
C TYR A 519 -23.78 15.21 -5.31
#